data_AF-A0A1J8Q4G7-F1
#
_entry.id   AF-A0A1J8Q4G7-F1
#
_cell.length_a   1.000
_cell.length_b   1.000
_cell.length_c   1.000
_cell.angle_alpha   90.00
_cell.angle_beta   90.00
_cell.angle_gamma   90.00
#
_symmetry.space_group_name_H-M   'P 1'
#
loop_
_entity.id
_entity.type
_entity.pdbx_description
1 polymer ?
#
loop_
_entity_poly.entity_id
_entity_poly.type
_entity_poly.pdbx_seq_one_letter_code
_entity_poly.pdbx_strand_id
1 'polypeptide(L)'
;MSNKEIQAVTALFWNNYTSSVTLTLISYEYLLQFEKEVTYVWQRRWSLMSWLYLTVRYFGLFVALLSGFWGGLVYMPEAVSRLIFSILRVL
;
A
#
# COMPACT_ATOMS: atom_id res chain seq x y z
N MET A 1 -11.02 -23.68 24.45
CA MET A 1 -10.04 -22.81 23.77
C MET A 1 -9.67 -21.70 24.73
N SER A 2 -8.39 -21.49 25.05
CA SER A 2 -7.96 -20.46 26.00
C SER A 2 -8.20 -19.07 25.41
N ASN A 3 -8.63 -18.10 26.23
CA ASN A 3 -8.86 -16.70 25.80
C ASN A 3 -7.67 -16.11 25.02
N LYS A 4 -6.44 -16.54 25.34
CA LYS A 4 -5.22 -16.11 24.66
C LYS A 4 -5.12 -16.58 23.21
N GLU A 5 -5.64 -17.76 22.89
CA GLU A 5 -5.59 -18.30 21.53
C GLU A 5 -6.61 -17.61 20.63
N ILE A 6 -7.79 -17.30 21.16
CA ILE A 6 -8.81 -16.53 20.45
C ILE A 6 -8.25 -15.15 20.09
N GLN A 7 -7.57 -14.48 21.04
CA GLN A 7 -6.92 -13.19 20.80
C GLN A 7 -5.84 -13.27 19.69
N ALA A 8 -5.03 -14.32 19.69
CA ALA A 8 -4.00 -14.51 18.66
C ALA A 8 -4.61 -14.71 17.27
N VAL A 9 -5.65 -15.54 17.16
CA VAL A 9 -6.35 -15.80 15.89
C VAL A 9 -7.06 -14.54 15.38
N THR A 10 -7.72 -13.79 16.26
CA THR A 10 -8.38 -12.53 15.90
C THR A 10 -7.38 -11.49 15.41
N ALA A 11 -6.23 -11.33 16.08
CA ALA A 11 -5.17 -10.41 15.64
C ALA A 11 -4.64 -10.78 14.24
N LEU A 12 -4.50 -12.07 13.95
CA LEU A 12 -4.04 -12.58 12.66
C LEU A 12 -5.02 -12.23 11.53
N PHE A 13 -6.32 -12.38 11.77
CA PHE A 13 -7.36 -11.95 10.82
C PHE A 13 -7.34 -10.44 10.58
N TRP A 14 -7.30 -9.63 11.65
CA TRP A 14 -7.23 -8.16 11.54
C TRP A 14 -6.03 -7.69 10.72
N ASN A 15 -4.87 -8.33 10.92
CA ASN A 15 -3.67 -8.01 10.17
C ASN A 15 -3.83 -8.30 8.68
N ASN A 16 -4.37 -9.46 8.33
CA ASN A 16 -4.58 -9.86 6.94
C ASN A 16 -5.56 -8.93 6.21
N TYR A 17 -6.69 -8.58 6.85
CA TYR A 17 -7.66 -7.67 6.27
C TYR A 17 -7.11 -6.24 6.14
N THR A 18 -6.39 -5.74 7.14
CA THR A 18 -5.80 -4.38 7.09
C THR A 18 -4.73 -4.30 6.00
N SER A 19 -3.91 -5.36 5.83
CA SER A 19 -2.88 -5.41 4.79
C SER A 19 -3.49 -5.38 3.38
N SER A 20 -4.58 -6.10 3.13
CA SER A 20 -5.22 -6.12 1.82
C SER A 20 -5.91 -4.79 1.48
N VAL A 21 -6.58 -4.16 2.45
CA VAL A 21 -7.16 -2.82 2.29
C VAL A 21 -6.09 -1.78 2.01
N THR A 22 -4.98 -1.82 2.75
CA THR A 22 -3.86 -0.88 2.56
C THR A 22 -3.22 -1.04 1.18
N LEU A 23 -3.01 -2.28 0.73
CA LEU A 23 -2.46 -2.56 -0.60
C LEU A 23 -3.38 -2.05 -1.72
N THR A 24 -4.68 -2.26 -1.56
CA THR A 24 -5.68 -1.79 -2.53
C THR A 24 -5.73 -0.27 -2.57
N LEU A 25 -5.72 0.39 -1.41
CA LEU A 25 -5.74 1.85 -1.30
C LEU A 25 -4.48 2.49 -1.91
N ILE A 26 -3.29 1.96 -1.59
CA ILE A 26 -2.03 2.41 -2.17
C ILE A 26 -2.08 2.24 -3.69
N SER A 27 -2.50 1.07 -4.18
CA SER A 27 -2.60 0.81 -5.62
C SER A 27 -3.54 1.78 -6.32
N TYR A 28 -4.67 2.12 -5.69
CA TYR A 28 -5.65 3.06 -6.22
C TYR A 28 -5.08 4.49 -6.33
N GLU A 29 -4.49 5.01 -5.26
CA GLU A 29 -3.85 6.34 -5.26
C GLU A 29 -2.76 6.45 -6.35
N TYR A 30 -1.99 5.37 -6.55
CA TYR A 30 -0.98 5.34 -7.59
C TYR A 30 -1.55 5.31 -9.00
N LEU A 31 -2.64 4.58 -9.26
CA LEU A 31 -3.31 4.61 -10.56
C LEU A 31 -3.85 6.01 -10.88
N LEU A 32 -4.40 6.71 -9.88
CA LEU A 32 -4.89 8.07 -10.04
C LEU A 32 -3.76 9.06 -10.36
N GLN A 33 -2.61 8.91 -9.70
CA GLN A 33 -1.44 9.74 -9.98
C GLN A 33 -0.79 9.39 -11.33
N PHE A 34 -0.82 8.11 -11.72
CA PHE A 34 -0.27 7.61 -12.98
C PHE A 34 -0.92 8.29 -14.19
N GLU A 35 -2.24 8.46 -14.19
CA GLU A 35 -2.95 9.12 -15.29
C GLU A 35 -2.40 10.53 -15.56
N LYS A 36 -2.22 11.32 -14.50
CA LYS A 36 -1.64 12.67 -14.59
C LYS A 36 -0.18 12.61 -15.04
N GLU A 37 0.60 11.66 -14.52
CA GLU A 37 2.00 11.49 -14.92
C GLU A 37 2.15 11.12 -16.39
N VAL A 38 1.28 10.28 -16.94
CA VAL A 38 1.28 9.97 -18.37
C VAL A 38 0.98 11.24 -19.18
N THR A 39 -0.01 12.03 -18.79
CA THR A 39 -0.32 13.28 -19.51
C THR A 39 0.81 14.30 -19.46
N TYR A 40 1.49 14.48 -18.32
CA TYR A 40 2.50 15.54 -18.16
C TYR A 40 3.94 15.10 -18.46
N VAL A 41 4.30 13.85 -18.14
CA VAL A 41 5.66 13.31 -18.27
C VAL A 41 5.82 12.59 -19.59
N TRP A 42 4.86 11.76 -20.00
CA TRP A 42 5.02 10.94 -21.23
C TRP A 42 4.79 11.73 -22.52
N GLN A 43 3.94 12.77 -22.49
CA GLN A 43 3.74 13.68 -23.64
C GLN A 43 4.91 14.65 -23.85
N ARG A 44 5.81 14.81 -22.87
CA ARG A 44 6.96 15.72 -22.96
C ARG A 44 8.20 14.97 -23.45
N ARG A 45 9.16 15.70 -24.01
CA ARG A 45 10.43 15.14 -24.49
C ARG A 45 11.18 14.44 -23.35
N TRP A 46 11.38 13.13 -23.51
CA TRP A 46 11.93 12.25 -22.47
C TRP A 46 13.35 12.67 -22.11
N SER A 47 13.56 13.04 -20.84
CA SER A 47 14.88 13.30 -20.28
C SER A 47 15.35 12.08 -19.48
N LEU A 48 16.67 11.83 -19.43
CA LEU A 48 17.28 10.84 -18.53
C LEU A 48 16.84 11.02 -17.08
N MET A 49 16.61 12.27 -16.66
CA MET A 49 16.14 12.61 -15.32
C MET A 49 14.70 12.11 -15.06
N SER A 50 13.83 12.18 -16.08
CA SER A 50 12.47 11.61 -16.03
C SER A 50 12.50 10.09 -16.00
N TRP A 51 13.43 9.45 -16.71
CA TRP A 51 13.57 7.99 -16.70
C TRP A 51 14.02 7.48 -15.33
N LEU A 52 15.05 8.10 -14.74
CA LEU A 52 15.51 7.82 -13.38
C LEU A 52 14.39 8.00 -12.35
N TYR A 53 13.60 9.05 -12.49
CA TYR A 53 12.45 9.31 -11.63
C TYR A 53 11.40 8.21 -11.72
N LEU A 54 11.02 7.80 -12.94
CA LEU A 54 10.07 6.71 -13.16
C LEU A 54 10.63 5.39 -12.61
N THR A 55 11.89 5.06 -12.89
CA THR A 55 12.51 3.83 -12.38
C THR A 55 12.49 3.80 -10.85
N VAL A 56 12.97 4.83 -10.16
CA VAL A 56 12.96 4.83 -8.69
C VAL A 56 11.53 4.71 -8.14
N ARG A 57 10.58 5.40 -8.75
CA ARG A 57 9.18 5.43 -8.28
C ARG A 57 8.45 4.10 -8.53
N TYR A 58 8.42 3.61 -9.76
CA TYR A 58 7.70 2.38 -10.11
C TYR A 58 8.43 1.12 -9.63
N PHE A 59 9.76 1.12 -9.59
CA PHE A 59 10.52 -0.02 -9.08
C PHE A 59 10.40 -0.12 -7.55
N GLY A 60 10.42 1.01 -6.83
CA GLY A 60 10.14 1.02 -5.39
C GLY A 60 8.74 0.52 -5.05
N LEU A 61 7.74 0.92 -5.84
CA LEU A 61 6.35 0.46 -5.71
C LEU A 61 6.21 -1.03 -6.04
N PHE A 62 6.85 -1.49 -7.12
CA PHE A 62 6.88 -2.90 -7.51
C PHE A 62 7.51 -3.77 -6.42
N VAL A 63 8.62 -3.33 -5.82
CA VAL A 63 9.24 -3.99 -4.67
C VAL A 63 8.30 -3.99 -3.47
N ALA A 64 7.59 -2.89 -3.18
CA ALA A 64 6.62 -2.81 -2.09
C ALA A 64 5.41 -3.75 -2.30
N LEU A 65 4.92 -3.88 -3.53
CA LEU A 65 3.83 -4.81 -3.87
C LEU A 65 4.29 -6.26 -3.82
N LEU A 66 5.45 -6.60 -4.40
CA LEU A 66 6.03 -7.94 -4.34
C LEU A 66 6.25 -8.40 -2.91
N SER A 67 6.79 -7.51 -2.09
CA SER A 67 7.04 -7.80 -0.68
C SER A 67 5.72 -7.90 0.11
N GLY A 68 4.72 -7.08 -0.21
CA GLY A 68 3.32 -7.22 0.25
C GLY A 68 2.71 -8.58 -0.06
N PHE A 69 2.89 -9.04 -1.30
CA PHE A 69 2.30 -10.27 -1.83
C PHE A 69 3.01 -11.54 -1.34
N TRP A 70 4.33 -11.47 -1.15
CA TRP A 70 5.17 -12.61 -0.77
C TRP A 70 5.38 -12.75 0.75
N GLY A 71 5.22 -11.68 1.53
CA GLY A 71 5.75 -11.60 2.90
C GLY A 71 4.85 -11.07 4.01
N GLY A 72 3.57 -10.73 3.78
CA GLY A 72 2.69 -10.25 4.86
C GLY A 72 3.14 -8.91 5.45
N LEU A 73 3.31 -7.91 4.59
CA LEU A 73 4.29 -6.84 4.82
C LEU A 73 3.95 -5.75 5.83
N VAL A 74 2.91 -5.87 6.62
CA VAL A 74 2.89 -5.02 7.81
C VAL A 74 2.31 -5.87 8.90
N TYR A 75 3.15 -6.23 9.88
CA TYR A 75 2.65 -6.38 11.23
C TYR A 75 2.16 -4.99 11.61
N MET A 76 0.93 -4.65 11.21
CA MET A 76 0.34 -3.35 11.49
C MET A 76 0.18 -3.33 13.00
N PRO A 77 0.88 -2.44 13.72
CA PRO A 77 0.55 -2.23 15.11
C PRO A 77 -0.93 -1.85 15.17
N GLU A 78 -1.66 -2.42 16.12
CA GLU A 78 -3.08 -2.13 16.39
C GLU A 78 -3.43 -0.63 16.31
N ALA A 79 -2.48 0.24 16.65
CA ALA A 79 -2.59 1.69 16.56
C ALA A 79 -2.82 2.20 15.12
N VAL A 80 -2.14 1.64 14.12
CA VAL A 80 -2.22 2.09 12.72
C VAL A 80 -3.52 1.61 12.07
N SER A 81 -3.98 0.40 12.39
CA SER A 81 -5.30 -0.09 11.95
C SER A 81 -6.42 0.80 12.49
N ARG A 82 -6.38 1.17 13.77
CA ARG A 82 -7.35 2.12 14.36
C ARG A 82 -7.31 3.48 13.68
N LEU A 83 -6.13 3.97 13.34
CA LEU A 83 -5.94 5.25 12.65
C LEU A 83 -6.56 5.21 11.24
N ILE A 84 -6.35 4.13 10.50
CA ILE A 84 -6.97 3.90 9.18
C ILE A 84 -8.50 3.85 9.30
N PHE A 85 -9.04 3.10 10.26
CA PHE A 85 -10.49 3.06 10.50
C PHE A 85 -11.06 4.43 10.90
N SER A 86 -10.35 5.21 11.71
CA SER A 86 -10.75 6.57 12.07
C SER A 86 -10.78 7.50 10.85
N ILE A 87 -9.80 7.41 9.97
CA ILE A 87 -9.75 8.21 8.73
C ILE A 87 -10.87 7.78 7.78
N LEU A 88 -11.07 6.48 7.57
CA LEU A 88 -12.13 5.94 6.70
C LEU A 88 -13.55 6.26 7.21
N ARG A 89 -13.72 6.42 8.53
CA ARG A 89 -15.00 6.80 9.14
C ARG A 89 -15.29 8.30 9.03
N VAL A 90 -14.26 9.12 8.85
CA VAL A 90 -14.37 10.59 8.77
C VAL A 90 -14.55 11.06 7.32
N LEU A 91 -14.08 10.28 6.35
CA LEU A 91 -14.34 10.49 4.91
C LEU A 91 -15.76 10.08 4.53
#